data_AF-A0A846PA19-F1
#
_entry.id   AF-A0A846PA19-F1
#
_cell.length_a   1.000
_cell.length_b   1.000
_cell.length_c   1.000
_cell.angle_alpha   90.00
_cell.angle_beta   90.00
_cell.angle_gamma   90.00
#
_symmetry.space_group_name_H-M   'P 1'
#
loop_
_entity.id
_entity.type
_entity.pdbx_description
1 polymer ?
#
loop_
_entity_poly.entity_id
_entity_poly.type
_entity_poly.pdbx_seq_one_letter_code
_entity_poly.pdbx_strand_id
1 'polypeptide(L)' 'SHDLSAVKHMSDRVAVMYVGKLMELAPSKDIYKKPLHPYTEALLSAIPVPGGKTRKKRIILKGSVPTPIDPPPGCRF' A
#
# COMPACT_ATOMS: atom_id res chain seq x y z
N SER A 1 -4.70 6.06 8.43
CA SER A 1 -3.37 6.05 9.04
C SER A 1 -2.33 5.78 7.94
N HIS A 2 -1.11 6.28 8.10
CA HIS A 2 0.01 6.00 7.19
C HIS A 2 0.90 4.85 7.69
N ASP A 3 0.71 4.40 8.92
CA ASP A 3 1.43 3.26 9.49
C ASP A 3 0.65 1.97 9.27
N LEU A 4 1.08 1.21 8.25
CA LEU A 4 0.49 -0.08 7.93
C LEU A 4 0.81 -1.16 8.97
N SER A 5 1.82 -0.99 9.83
CA SER A 5 2.07 -1.91 10.94
C SER A 5 0.99 -1.76 12.00
N ALA A 6 0.65 -0.52 12.38
CA ALA A 6 -0.42 -0.23 13.33
C ALA A 6 -1.79 -0.68 12.81
N VAL A 7 -2.11 -0.37 11.56
CA VAL A 7 -3.40 -0.72 10.92
C VAL A 7 -3.64 -2.23 10.92
N LYS A 8 -2.60 -3.04 10.78
CA LYS A 8 -2.70 -4.51 10.79
C LYS A 8 -3.35 -5.04 12.07
N HIS A 9 -3.01 -4.44 13.21
CA HIS A 9 -3.41 -4.92 14.54
C HIS A 9 -4.73 -4.33 15.02
N MET A 10 -5.17 -3.23 14.41
CA MET A 10 -6.35 -2.46 14.86
C MET A 10 -7.56 -2.61 13.94
N SER A 11 -7.43 -3.23 12.77
CA SER A 11 -8.47 -3.23 11.74
C SER A 11 -8.81 -4.63 11.24
N ASP A 12 -10.11 -4.90 11.06
CA ASP A 12 -10.61 -6.13 10.43
C ASP A 12 -10.47 -6.08 8.91
N ARG A 13 -10.66 -4.89 8.33
CA ARG A 13 -10.55 -4.62 6.89
C ARG A 13 -9.68 -3.39 6.67
N VAL A 14 -8.94 -3.39 5.57
CA VAL A 14 -8.03 -2.29 5.23
C VAL A 14 -8.36 -1.78 3.83
N ALA A 15 -8.55 -0.47 3.75
CA ALA A 15 -8.77 0.28 2.51
C ALA A 15 -7.49 1.04 2.17
N VAL A 16 -6.89 0.77 1.00
CA VAL A 16 -5.71 1.48 0.50
C VAL A 16 -6.19 2.53 -0.50
N MET A 17 -5.76 3.77 -0.28
CA MET A 17 -6.12 4.90 -1.14
C MET A 17 -4.90 5.51 -1.81
N TYR A 18 -5.10 5.98 -3.05
CA TYR A 18 -4.10 6.75 -3.78
C TYR A 18 -4.78 7.93 -4.48
N VAL A 19 -4.30 9.15 -4.20
CA VAL A 19 -4.82 10.42 -4.77
C VAL A 19 -6.35 10.44 -4.72
N GLY A 20 -6.95 10.19 -3.57
CA GLY A 20 -8.41 10.23 -3.38
C GLY A 20 -9.23 9.10 -4.03
N LYS A 21 -8.60 8.05 -4.56
CA LYS A 21 -9.28 6.84 -5.07
C LYS A 21 -8.98 5.63 -4.20
N LEU A 22 -9.97 4.77 -4.02
CA LEU A 22 -9.80 3.46 -3.40
C LEU A 22 -9.11 2.53 -4.39
N MET A 23 -7.91 2.07 -4.06
CA MET A 23 -7.11 1.17 -4.89
C MET A 23 -7.30 -0.28 -4.51
N GLU A 24 -7.49 -0.56 -3.22
CA GLU A 24 -7.68 -1.92 -2.73
C GLU A 24 -8.49 -1.93 -1.44
N LEU A 25 -9.36 -2.92 -1.30
CA LEU A 25 -10.12 -3.17 -0.07
C LEU A 25 -10.18 -4.67 0.17
N ALA A 26 -9.58 -5.13 1.26
CA ALA A 26 -9.60 -6.54 1.63
C ALA A 26 -9.60 -6.72 3.16
N PRO A 27 -9.89 -7.95 3.65
CA PRO A 27 -9.61 -8.30 5.03
C PRO A 27 -8.15 -7.98 5.37
N SER A 28 -7.90 -7.50 6.59
CA SER A 28 -6.57 -7.10 7.03
C SER A 28 -5.53 -8.18 6.74
N LYS A 29 -5.83 -9.44 7.09
CA LYS A 29 -4.95 -10.59 6.84
C LYS A 29 -4.56 -10.77 5.37
N ASP A 30 -5.47 -10.51 4.45
CA ASP A 30 -5.27 -10.76 3.02
C ASP A 30 -4.44 -9.65 2.39
N ILE A 31 -4.67 -8.39 2.79
CA ILE A 31 -3.86 -7.24 2.36
C ILE A 31 -2.37 -7.50 2.60
N TYR A 32 -1.97 -8.01 3.77
CA TYR A 32 -0.55 -8.25 4.07
C TYR A 32 0.02 -9.55 3.47
N LYS A 33 -0.83 -10.51 3.09
CA LYS A 33 -0.41 -11.82 2.57
C LYS A 33 -0.36 -11.85 1.05
N LYS A 34 -1.39 -11.31 0.41
CA LYS A 34 -1.59 -11.34 -1.04
C LYS A 34 -2.22 -10.00 -1.49
N PRO A 35 -1.46 -8.90 -1.39
CA PRO A 35 -1.88 -7.64 -2.00
C PRO A 35 -2.09 -7.85 -3.52
N LEU A 36 -3.15 -7.27 -4.07
CA LEU A 36 -3.46 -7.39 -5.50
C LEU A 36 -3.06 -6.15 -6.29
N HIS A 37 -3.07 -4.98 -5.68
CA HIS A 37 -2.74 -3.74 -6.37
C HIS A 37 -1.22 -3.46 -6.26
N PRO A 38 -0.52 -3.12 -7.36
CA PRO A 38 0.92 -2.86 -7.33
C PRO A 38 1.33 -1.73 -6.38
N TYR A 39 0.46 -0.73 -6.22
CA TYR A 39 0.63 0.31 -5.20
C TYR A 39 0.67 -0.27 -3.77
N THR A 40 -0.26 -1.18 -3.43
CA THR A 40 -0.30 -1.85 -2.12
C THR A 40 0.94 -2.72 -1.91
N GLU A 41 1.37 -3.46 -2.94
CA GLU A 41 2.63 -4.22 -2.90
C GLU A 41 3.83 -3.33 -2.57
N ALA A 42 3.92 -2.17 -3.23
CA ALA A 42 5.00 -1.23 -2.99
C ALA A 42 4.98 -0.67 -1.57
N LEU A 43 3.82 -0.29 -1.05
CA LEU A 43 3.67 0.16 0.33
C LEU A 43 4.10 -0.91 1.34
N LEU A 44 3.66 -2.15 1.16
CA LEU A 44 4.00 -3.27 2.04
C LEU A 44 5.48 -3.67 1.96
N SER A 45 6.12 -3.46 0.80
CA SER A 45 7.56 -3.70 0.63
C SER A 45 8.43 -2.75 1.47
N ALA A 46 7.87 -1.61 1.91
CA ALA A 46 8.55 -0.64 2.75
C ALA A 46 8.44 -0.95 4.26
N ILE A 47 7.57 -1.89 4.67
CA ILE A 47 7.42 -2.27 6.08
C ILE A 47 8.65 -3.06 6.55
N PRO A 48 9.35 -2.60 7.61
CA PRO A 48 10.49 -3.31 8.18
C PRO A 48 10.09 -4.70 8.70
N VAL A 49 10.94 -5.70 8.48
CA VAL A 49 10.75 -7.04 9.05
C VAL A 49 11.53 -7.16 10.37
N PRO A 50 10.87 -7.50 11.49
CA PRO A 50 11.55 -7.71 12.77
C PRO A 50 12.63 -8.80 12.66
N GLY A 51 13.79 -8.55 13.27
CA GLY A 51 14.87 -9.56 13.37
C GLY A 51 15.79 -9.68 12.15
N GLY A 52 15.60 -8.89 11.09
CA GLY A 52 16.62 -8.65 10.04
C GLY A 52 17.04 -9.84 9.15
N LYS A 53 16.60 -11.07 9.45
CA LYS A 53 17.02 -12.30 8.74
C LYS A 53 16.49 -12.41 7.31
N THR A 54 15.41 -11.69 6.97
CA THR A 54 14.83 -11.67 5.62
C THR A 54 14.58 -10.22 5.20
N ARG A 55 15.39 -9.72 4.26
CA ARG A 55 15.11 -8.45 3.59
C ARG A 55 14.09 -8.71 2.49
N LYS A 56 12.86 -8.23 2.65
CA LYS A 56 11.93 -8.13 1.51
C LYS A 56 12.55 -7.23 0.45
N LYS A 57 12.41 -7.60 -0.83
CA LYS A 57 12.85 -6.75 -1.95
C LYS A 57 12.00 -5.49 -1.93
N ARG A 58 12.62 -4.35 -1.61
CA ARG A 58 11.94 -3.06 -1.58
C ARG A 58 11.59 -2.63 -3.00
N ILE A 59 10.34 -2.29 -3.23
CA ILE A 59 9.85 -1.77 -4.50
C ILE A 59 9.91 -0.24 -4.40
N ILE A 60 10.72 0.37 -5.26
CA ILE A 60 10.80 1.82 -5.37
C ILE A 60 9.92 2.23 -6.55
N LEU A 61 8.80 2.89 -6.23
CA LEU A 61 7.94 3.48 -7.25
C LEU A 61 8.69 4.60 -7.95
N LYS A 62 8.53 4.69 -9.27
CA LYS A 62 9.12 5.75 -10.11
C LYS A 62 8.11 6.87 -10.31
N GLY A 63 8.61 8.09 -10.48
CA GLY A 63 7.77 9.28 -10.68
C GLY A 63 7.32 9.94 -9.37
N SER A 64 6.56 11.03 -9.51
CA SER A 64 5.97 11.77 -8.40
C SER A 64 4.48 11.46 -8.27
N VAL A 65 3.91 11.73 -7.09
CA VAL A 65 2.47 11.63 -6.86
C VAL A 65 1.77 12.74 -7.66
N PRO A 66 0.78 12.43 -8.52
CA PRO A 66 0.07 13.43 -9.31
C PRO A 66 -0.82 14.30 -8.42
N THR A 67 -1.13 15.49 -8.91
CA THR A 67 -2.04 16.41 -8.21
C THR A 67 -3.48 15.85 -8.21
N PRO A 68 -4.22 15.95 -7.10
CA PRO A 68 -5.64 15.60 -7.07
C PRO A 68 -6.51 16.56 -7.91
N ILE A 69 -6.01 17.77 -8.21
CA ILE A 69 -6.76 18.83 -8.92
C ILE A 69 -6.95 18.46 -10.40
N ASP A 70 -5.92 17.86 -11.01
CA ASP A 70 -5.93 17.42 -12.41
C ASP A 70 -5.28 16.03 -12.51
N PRO A 71 -6.04 14.96 -12.19
CA PRO A 71 -5.50 13.61 -12.18
C PRO A 71 -5.35 13.07 -13.62
N PRO A 72 -4.36 12.20 -13.87
CA PRO A 72 -4.20 11.58 -15.18
C PRO A 72 -5.46 10.80 -15.59
N PRO A 73 -5.78 10.73 -16.90
CA PRO A 73 -6.91 9.97 -17.38
C PRO A 73 -6.69 8.47 -17.16
N GLY A 74 -7.75 7.75 -16.78
CA GLY A 74 -7.69 6.31 -16.51
C GLY A 74 -7.27 5.98 -15.06
N CYS A 75 -6.25 5.14 -14.92
CA CYS A 75 -5.72 4.77 -13.60
C CYS A 75 -4.90 5.92 -13.02
N ARG A 76 -5.18 6.31 -11.76
CA ARG A 76 -4.42 7.38 -11.10
C ARG A 76 -2.99 6.95 -10.78
N PHE A 77 -2.77 5.65 -10.63
CA PHE A 77 -1.49 5.01 -10.34
C PHE A 77 -0.81 4.56 -11.63
#